data_AF-A0A7X8T7R2-F1
#
_entry.id   AF-A0A7X8T7R2-F1
#
_cell.length_a   1.000
_cell.length_b   1.000
_cell.length_c   1.000
_cell.angle_alpha   90.00
_cell.angle_beta   90.00
_cell.angle_gamma   90.00
#
_symmetry.space_group_name_H-M   'P 1'
#
loop_
_entity.id
_entity.type
_entity.pdbx_description
1 polymer ?
#
loop_
_entity_poly.entity_id
_entity_poly.type
_entity_poly.pdbx_seq_one_letter_code
_entity_poly.pdbx_strand_id
1 'polypeptide(L)'
;MSAADVLKDALAMISAPHKWAKGAIAFDRHGNQVKPLDEKACRFCMVGAIQRLQPNADDYGQAIMILRKACGSQSIFEFNDQCGHKAMTKVMRRAISYAEAA
;
A
#
# COMPACT_ATOMS: atom_id res chain seq x y z
N MET A 1 10.65 -10.80 -6.82
CA MET A 1 10.44 -10.11 -5.52
C MET A 1 9.24 -10.80 -4.93
N SER A 2 9.29 -11.47 -3.78
CA SER A 2 8.08 -12.18 -3.30
C SER A 2 6.94 -11.21 -2.96
N ALA A 3 5.71 -11.69 -2.84
CA ALA A 3 4.60 -10.88 -2.32
C ALA A 3 4.92 -10.29 -0.93
N ALA A 4 5.67 -11.03 -0.10
CA ALA A 4 6.14 -10.53 1.19
C ALA A 4 7.10 -9.34 1.03
N ASP A 5 8.04 -9.42 0.08
CA ASP A 5 8.98 -8.33 -0.22
C ASP A 5 8.25 -7.09 -0.77
N VAL A 6 7.29 -7.29 -1.69
CA VAL A 6 6.43 -6.20 -2.20
C VAL A 6 5.73 -5.47 -1.06
N LEU A 7 5.15 -6.21 -0.11
CA LEU A 7 4.45 -5.62 1.04
C LEU A 7 5.42 -4.91 2.00
N LYS A 8 6.62 -5.45 2.22
CA LYS A 8 7.65 -4.82 3.05
C LYS A 8 8.13 -3.49 2.45
N ASP A 9 8.42 -3.49 1.16
CA ASP A 9 8.91 -2.29 0.45
C ASP A 9 7.81 -1.23 0.36
N ALA A 10 6.56 -1.63 0.10
CA ALA A 10 5.42 -0.71 0.08
C ALA A 10 5.15 -0.10 1.47
N LEU A 11 5.29 -0.89 2.55
CA LEU A 11 5.21 -0.37 3.91
C LEU A 11 6.33 0.63 4.21
N ALA A 12 7.56 0.35 3.77
CA ALA A 12 8.69 1.25 3.96
C ALA A 12 8.43 2.61 3.29
N MET A 13 7.86 2.62 2.08
CA MET A 13 7.48 3.84 1.36
C MET A 13 6.49 4.72 2.11
N ILE A 14 5.49 4.12 2.77
CA ILE A 14 4.44 4.87 3.48
C ILE A 14 4.63 4.89 5.00
N SER A 15 5.79 4.45 5.51
CA SER A 15 6.04 4.28 6.95
C SER A 15 5.93 5.58 7.74
N ALA A 16 6.25 6.71 7.11
CA ALA A 16 6.07 8.04 7.68
C ALA A 16 4.68 8.61 7.31
N PRO A 17 3.94 9.21 8.26
CA PRO A 17 2.59 9.72 7.99
C PRO A 17 2.49 10.72 6.82
N HIS A 18 3.53 11.54 6.61
CA HIS A 18 3.56 12.51 5.53
C HIS A 18 3.78 11.89 4.14
N LYS A 19 4.27 10.64 4.06
CA LYS A 19 4.40 9.87 2.80
C LYS A 19 3.15 9.04 2.48
N TRP A 20 2.20 8.99 3.40
CA TRP A 20 0.95 8.28 3.22
C TRP A 20 -0.14 9.19 2.61
N ALA A 21 -0.95 8.59 1.74
CA ALA A 21 -2.09 9.24 1.11
C ALA A 21 -3.42 8.64 1.59
N LYS A 22 -4.34 9.54 1.91
CA LYS A 22 -5.76 9.27 2.17
C LYS A 22 -6.59 9.89 1.04
N GLY A 23 -7.62 9.19 0.57
CA GLY A 23 -8.56 9.67 -0.45
C GLY A 23 -8.06 9.64 -1.90
N ALA A 24 -6.81 9.22 -2.14
CA ALA A 24 -6.28 9.01 -3.49
C ALA A 24 -5.15 7.96 -3.48
N ILE A 25 -4.85 7.41 -4.66
CA ILE A 25 -3.80 6.41 -4.82
C ILE A 25 -2.40 7.03 -4.66
N ALA A 26 -2.18 8.23 -5.20
CA ALA A 26 -0.97 8.99 -5.00
C ALA A 26 -1.20 10.51 -5.07
N PHE A 27 -0.32 11.27 -4.43
CA PHE A 27 -0.25 12.73 -4.53
C PHE A 27 1.19 13.20 -4.84
N ASP A 28 1.28 14.34 -5.52
CA ASP A 28 2.53 15.08 -5.65
C ASP A 28 2.82 15.97 -4.41
N ARG A 29 3.94 16.70 -4.46
CA ARG A 29 4.37 17.61 -3.37
C ARG A 29 3.44 18.80 -3.16
N HIS A 30 2.59 19.12 -4.13
CA HIS A 30 1.62 20.22 -4.09
C HIS A 30 0.23 19.74 -3.63
N GLY A 31 0.06 18.43 -3.41
CA GLY A 31 -1.22 17.83 -3.03
C GLY A 31 -2.13 17.54 -4.23
N ASN A 32 -1.64 17.61 -5.47
CA ASN A 32 -2.40 17.20 -6.64
C ASN A 32 -2.43 15.67 -6.74
N GLN A 33 -3.58 15.11 -7.10
CA GLN A 33 -3.68 13.69 -7.40
C GLN A 33 -2.87 13.36 -8.65
N VAL A 34 -2.04 12.33 -8.57
CA VAL A 34 -1.21 11.85 -9.68
C VAL A 34 -1.29 10.33 -9.76
N LYS A 35 -0.81 9.77 -10.86
CA LYS A 35 -0.64 8.32 -10.98
C LYS A 35 0.55 7.88 -10.12
N PRO A 36 0.56 6.67 -9.56
CA PRO A 36 1.70 6.19 -8.77
C PRO A 36 3.02 6.14 -9.53
N LEU A 37 2.98 5.95 -10.84
CA LEU A 37 4.19 5.92 -11.68
C LEU A 37 4.66 7.31 -12.11
N ASP A 38 3.90 8.37 -11.81
CA ASP A 38 4.32 9.74 -12.08
C ASP A 38 5.59 10.07 -11.29
N GLU A 39 6.56 10.72 -11.93
CA GLU A 39 7.82 11.13 -11.31
C GLU A 39 7.61 12.11 -10.15
N LYS A 40 6.50 12.85 -10.17
CA LYS A 40 6.14 13.81 -9.12
C LYS A 40 5.46 13.14 -7.93
N ALA A 41 5.05 11.87 -8.02
CA ALA A 41 4.36 11.17 -6.95
C ALA A 41 5.28 10.99 -5.74
N CYS A 42 4.89 11.54 -4.60
CA CYS A 42 5.69 11.49 -3.37
C CYS A 42 4.90 11.02 -2.13
N ARG A 43 3.58 10.84 -2.26
CA ARG A 43 2.72 10.29 -1.21
C ARG A 43 1.83 9.23 -1.81
N PHE A 44 1.65 8.12 -1.11
CA PHE A 44 0.94 6.95 -1.66
C PHE A 44 -0.03 6.35 -0.64
N CYS A 45 -1.16 5.84 -1.11
CA CYS A 45 -1.91 4.85 -0.34
C CYS A 45 -1.19 3.51 -0.48
N MET A 46 -1.70 2.45 0.15
CA MET A 46 -1.04 1.16 0.05
C MET A 46 -1.02 0.58 -1.36
N VAL A 47 -2.15 0.63 -2.08
CA VAL A 47 -2.21 0.16 -3.47
C VAL A 47 -1.26 0.97 -4.35
N GLY A 48 -1.18 2.28 -4.15
CA GLY A 48 -0.26 3.15 -4.88
C GLY A 48 1.21 2.82 -4.60
N ALA A 49 1.55 2.51 -3.36
CA ALA A 49 2.91 2.11 -2.99
C ALA A 49 3.29 0.78 -3.66
N ILE A 50 2.37 -0.21 -3.67
CA ILE A 50 2.58 -1.48 -4.39
C ILE A 50 2.75 -1.24 -5.90
N GLN A 51 1.92 -0.40 -6.51
CA GLN A 51 2.02 -0.06 -7.93
C GLN A 51 3.33 0.67 -8.26
N ARG A 52 3.83 1.53 -7.37
CA ARG A 52 5.09 2.25 -7.56
C ARG A 52 6.29 1.31 -7.67
N LEU A 53 6.27 0.17 -6.99
CA LEU A 53 7.35 -0.82 -7.03
C LEU A 53 7.42 -1.59 -8.35
N GLN A 54 6.38 -1.52 -9.19
CA GLN A 54 6.28 -2.25 -10.45
C GLN A 54 6.60 -3.76 -10.31
N PRO A 55 6.00 -4.48 -9.36
CA PRO A 55 6.17 -5.93 -9.26
C PRO A 55 5.59 -6.62 -10.51
N ASN A 56 6.00 -7.87 -10.75
CA ASN A 56 5.37 -8.68 -11.78
C ASN A 56 3.89 -8.96 -11.43
N ALA A 57 3.12 -9.44 -12.40
CA ALA A 57 1.68 -9.63 -12.24
C ALA A 57 1.31 -10.62 -11.11
N ASP A 58 2.09 -11.68 -10.92
CA ASP A 58 1.84 -12.69 -9.91
C ASP A 58 2.09 -12.13 -8.51
N ASP A 59 3.25 -11.48 -8.32
CA ASP A 59 3.63 -10.85 -7.05
C ASP A 59 2.65 -9.73 -6.68
N TYR A 60 2.20 -8.94 -7.67
CA TYR A 60 1.16 -7.93 -7.49
C TYR A 60 -0.17 -8.56 -7.02
N GLY A 61 -0.65 -9.57 -7.76
CA GLY A 61 -1.92 -10.23 -7.47
C GLY A 61 -1.94 -10.86 -6.09
N GLN A 62 -0.87 -11.56 -5.71
CA GLN A 62 -0.72 -12.15 -4.38
C GLN A 62 -0.66 -11.08 -3.29
N ALA A 63 0.13 -10.03 -3.45
CA ALA A 63 0.23 -8.94 -2.47
C ALA A 63 -1.13 -8.27 -2.22
N ILE A 64 -1.89 -7.98 -3.30
CA ILE A 64 -3.23 -7.39 -3.19
C ILE A 64 -4.21 -8.34 -2.51
N MET A 65 -4.19 -9.64 -2.83
CA MET A 65 -5.06 -10.64 -2.22
C MET A 65 -4.80 -10.77 -0.71
N ILE A 66 -3.53 -10.88 -0.32
CA ILE A 66 -3.13 -11.02 1.08
C ILE A 66 -3.48 -9.75 1.87
N LEU A 67 -3.22 -8.57 1.30
CA LEU A 67 -3.59 -7.30 1.91
C LEU A 67 -5.12 -7.18 2.06
N ARG A 68 -5.89 -7.55 1.03
CA ARG A 68 -7.35 -7.54 1.09
C ARG A 68 -7.90 -8.43 2.20
N LYS A 69 -7.30 -9.61 2.40
CA LYS A 69 -7.62 -10.51 3.51
C LYS A 69 -7.29 -9.88 4.86
N ALA A 70 -6.17 -9.17 4.98
CA ALA A 70 -5.77 -8.50 6.21
C ALA A 70 -6.70 -7.32 6.60
N CYS A 71 -7.36 -6.68 5.63
CA CYS A 71 -8.39 -5.65 5.87
C CYS A 71 -9.74 -6.20 6.38
N GLY A 72 -9.95 -7.52 6.39
CA GLY A 72 -11.21 -8.12 6.85
C GLY A 72 -12.36 -7.87 5.85
N SER A 73 -13.49 -7.34 6.31
CA SER A 73 -14.66 -7.10 5.45
C SER A 73 -14.52 -5.87 4.55
N GLN A 74 -13.77 -4.85 4.97
CA GLN A 74 -13.61 -3.60 4.24
C GLN A 74 -12.69 -3.76 3.02
N SER A 75 -12.96 -3.01 1.95
CA SER A 75 -11.99 -2.85 0.87
C SER A 75 -10.70 -2.18 1.37
N ILE A 76 -9.61 -2.32 0.60
CA ILE A 76 -8.33 -1.68 0.95
C ILE A 76 -8.48 -0.16 1.02
N PHE A 77 -9.26 0.43 0.10
CA PHE A 77 -9.50 1.87 0.05
C PHE A 77 -10.34 2.37 1.23
N GLU A 78 -11.45 1.69 1.55
CA GLU A 78 -12.28 2.04 2.71
C GLU A 78 -11.48 1.95 4.01
N PHE A 79 -10.72 0.87 4.21
CA PHE A 79 -9.90 0.71 5.40
C PHE A 79 -8.83 1.81 5.50
N ASN A 80 -8.14 2.11 4.40
CA ASN A 80 -7.14 3.17 4.32
C ASN A 80 -7.75 4.52 4.77
N ASP A 81 -8.89 4.89 4.21
CA ASP A 81 -9.45 6.22 4.41
C ASP A 81 -10.17 6.39 5.74
N GLN A 82 -10.76 5.31 6.28
CA GLN A 82 -11.55 5.39 7.53
C GLN A 82 -10.72 5.12 8.79
N CYS A 83 -9.72 4.24 8.73
CA CYS A 83 -9.01 3.79 9.94
C CYS A 83 -7.69 4.53 10.21
N GLY A 84 -7.15 5.26 9.22
CA GLY A 84 -5.97 6.10 9.36
C GLY A 84 -4.62 5.36 9.27
N HIS A 85 -3.54 6.12 9.15
CA HIS A 85 -2.17 5.62 8.91
C HIS A 85 -1.70 4.56 9.91
N LYS A 86 -1.92 4.79 11.20
CA LYS A 86 -1.48 3.86 12.26
C LYS A 86 -2.20 2.51 12.17
N ALA A 87 -3.48 2.50 11.78
CA ALA A 87 -4.21 1.25 11.56
C ALA A 87 -3.75 0.57 10.27
N MET A 88 -3.58 1.33 9.19
CA MET A 88 -3.12 0.82 7.90
C MET A 88 -1.74 0.14 8.01
N THR A 89 -0.79 0.75 8.72
CA THR A 89 0.54 0.16 8.96
C THR A 89 0.49 -1.12 9.81
N LYS A 90 -0.46 -1.24 10.75
CA LYS A 90 -0.69 -2.49 11.49
C LYS A 90 -1.25 -3.60 10.58
N VAL A 91 -2.22 -3.27 9.73
CA VAL A 91 -2.77 -4.22 8.74
C VAL A 91 -1.69 -4.69 7.78
N MET A 92 -0.80 -3.79 7.34
CA MET A 92 0.34 -4.14 6.50
C MET A 92 1.28 -5.14 7.15
N ARG A 93 1.64 -4.93 8.42
CA ARG A 93 2.50 -5.90 9.14
C ARG A 93 1.84 -7.26 9.24
N ARG A 94 0.53 -7.30 9.50
CA ARG A 94 -0.24 -8.55 9.49
C ARG A 94 -0.26 -9.20 8.11
N ALA A 95 -0.41 -8.43 7.03
CA ALA A 95 -0.35 -8.92 5.65
C ALA A 95 1.05 -9.51 5.33
N ILE A 96 2.13 -8.84 5.76
CA ILE A 96 3.50 -9.36 5.62
C ILE A 96 3.64 -10.72 6.32
N SER A 97 3.20 -10.84 7.58
CA SER A 97 3.26 -12.13 8.29
C SER A 97 2.43 -13.23 7.62
N TYR A 98 1.32 -12.89 6.95
CA TYR A 98 0.56 -13.86 6.17
C TYR A 98 1.28 -14.30 4.90
N ALA A 99 2.00 -13.38 4.24
CA ALA A 99 2.78 -13.68 3.05
C ALA A 99 4.03 -14.53 3.37
N GLU A 100 4.64 -14.34 4.53
CA GLU A 100 5.81 -15.12 4.97
C GLU A 100 5.46 -16.55 5.42
N ALA A 101 4.19 -16.81 5.75
CA ALA A 101 3.71 -18.11 6.20
C ALA A 101 3.07 -18.95 5.09
N ALA A 102 3.02 -18.43 3.85
CA ALA A 102 2.46 -19.09 2.67
C ALA A 102 3.57 -19.75 1.83
#